data_AF-A0A7S0J779-F1
#
_entry.id   AF-A0A7S0J779-F1
#
_cell.length_a   1.000
_cell.length_b   1.000
_cell.length_c   1.000
_cell.angle_alpha   90.00
_cell.angle_beta   90.00
_cell.angle_gamma   90.00
#
_symmetry.space_group_name_H-M   'P 1'
#
loop_
_entity.id
_entity.type
_entity.pdbx_description
1 polymer ?
#
loop_
_entity_poly.entity_id
_entity_poly.type
_entity_poly.pdbx_seq_one_letter_code
_entity_poly.pdbx_strand_id
1 'polypeptide(L)'
;PVLGGKSAVARDFIPLALNVTIGGPQMMVEASAILYHDLKLIVGDQPMYYTPPKVFPTEDYPYVWNHTLQCGRTGCLFNVSADPSEHHNLASTSPGLLNMMHGRLSAALPNKYEHDPGDKKMLAFIFTLRKNKGFIGPFHNDAAQGVDMGVKEEAVLDEDEKALMAKAELFW
;
A
#
# COMPACT_ATOMS: atom_id res chain seq x y z
N PRO A 1 -13.97 25.88 14.96
CA PRO A 1 -12.67 26.61 14.95
C PRO A 1 -12.04 26.56 13.56
N VAL A 2 -12.16 27.66 12.82
CA VAL A 2 -11.50 27.85 11.53
C VAL A 2 -10.01 28.03 11.80
N LEU A 3 -9.16 27.13 11.28
CA LEU A 3 -7.71 27.24 11.40
C LEU A 3 -7.20 28.35 10.46
N GLY A 4 -7.40 29.60 10.87
CA GLY A 4 -6.78 30.78 10.29
C GLY A 4 -5.35 30.95 10.80
N GLY A 5 -4.46 30.07 10.38
CA GLY A 5 -3.03 30.12 10.71
C GLY A 5 -2.19 30.18 9.45
N LYS A 6 -1.54 31.33 9.23
CA LYS A 6 -0.52 31.54 8.19
C LYS A 6 0.63 30.54 8.36
N SER A 7 0.55 29.37 7.73
CA SER A 7 1.67 28.44 7.59
C SER A 7 2.07 28.38 6.11
N ALA A 8 2.72 29.44 5.64
CA ALA A 8 3.36 29.45 4.33
C ALA A 8 4.75 28.80 4.37
N VAL A 9 5.26 28.45 5.55
CA VAL A 9 6.68 28.10 5.77
C VAL A 9 6.89 26.67 6.27
N ALA A 10 5.84 25.90 6.57
CA ALA A 10 5.95 24.48 6.93
C ALA A 10 5.30 23.54 5.89
N ARG A 11 5.27 23.96 4.63
CA ARG A 11 5.07 23.05 3.48
C ARG A 11 6.43 22.62 2.93
N ASP A 12 7.37 22.28 3.81
CA ASP A 12 8.50 21.45 3.41
C ASP A 12 7.92 20.05 3.18
N PHE A 13 7.42 19.88 1.95
CA PHE A 13 6.76 18.70 1.43
C PHE A 13 7.67 17.50 1.60
N ILE A 14 7.26 16.54 2.41
CA ILE A 14 7.80 15.18 2.35
C ILE A 14 7.39 14.61 1.00
N PRO A 15 8.32 14.28 0.09
CA PRO A 15 7.97 13.60 -1.15
C PRO A 15 7.37 12.25 -0.78
N LEU A 16 6.06 12.10 -0.99
CA LEU A 16 5.38 10.84 -0.78
C LEU A 16 5.60 9.97 -2.02
N ALA A 17 6.59 9.09 -1.97
CA ALA A 17 6.82 8.08 -2.98
C ALA A 17 6.02 6.81 -2.62
N LEU A 18 4.86 6.62 -3.27
CA LEU A 18 4.10 5.39 -3.15
C LEU A 18 4.55 4.44 -4.27
N ASN A 19 4.92 3.21 -3.94
CA ASN A 19 5.13 2.17 -4.95
C ASN A 19 4.15 1.03 -4.66
N VAL A 20 3.37 0.65 -5.66
CA VAL A 20 2.39 -0.43 -5.53
C VAL A 20 2.82 -1.58 -6.43
N THR A 21 3.25 -2.67 -5.81
CA THR A 21 3.60 -3.91 -6.51
C THR A 21 2.43 -4.89 -6.34
N ILE A 22 1.63 -5.07 -7.38
CA ILE A 22 0.57 -6.09 -7.40
C ILE A 22 1.11 -7.32 -8.14
N GLY A 23 1.30 -8.41 -7.38
CA GLY A 23 1.97 -9.62 -7.86
C GLY A 23 1.15 -10.39 -8.88
N GLY A 24 1.66 -10.49 -10.11
CA GLY A 24 1.25 -11.40 -11.17
C GLY A 24 2.43 -11.72 -12.10
N PRO A 25 2.40 -12.83 -12.86
CA PRO A 25 3.54 -13.32 -13.65
C PRO A 25 3.87 -12.48 -14.90
N GLN A 26 3.11 -11.43 -15.18
CA GLN A 26 3.45 -10.44 -16.20
C GLN A 26 4.12 -9.27 -15.51
N MET A 27 5.35 -8.93 -15.95
CA MET A 27 6.13 -7.81 -15.43
C MET A 27 5.34 -6.50 -15.52
N MET A 28 4.55 -6.20 -14.49
CA MET A 28 3.93 -4.90 -14.33
C MET A 28 5.04 -3.91 -14.00
N VAL A 29 5.09 -2.80 -14.75
CA VAL A 29 5.96 -1.68 -14.41
C VAL A 29 5.45 -1.16 -13.07
N GLU A 30 6.29 -1.30 -12.04
CA GLU A 30 5.99 -0.84 -10.69
C GLU A 30 5.42 0.58 -10.72
N ALA A 31 4.22 0.71 -10.15
CA ALA A 31 3.46 1.93 -10.24
C ALA A 31 3.96 2.86 -9.13
N SER A 32 4.72 3.89 -9.51
CA SER A 32 5.28 4.87 -8.58
C SER A 32 4.65 6.24 -8.79
N ALA A 33 4.49 7.02 -7.72
CA ALA A 33 4.04 8.39 -7.81
C ALA A 33 4.84 9.31 -6.90
N ILE A 34 5.02 10.56 -7.31
CA ILE A 34 5.58 11.63 -6.48
C ILE A 34 4.77 12.91 -6.66
N LEU A 35 4.50 13.59 -5.55
CA LEU A 35 3.92 14.94 -5.50
C LEU A 35 5.01 15.94 -5.13
N TYR A 36 5.13 17.01 -5.92
CA TYR A 36 6.05 18.10 -5.64
C TYR A 36 5.40 19.43 -6.04
N HIS A 37 5.11 20.26 -5.04
CA HIS A 37 4.26 21.45 -5.19
C HIS A 37 2.93 21.11 -5.87
N ASP A 38 2.63 21.78 -6.99
CA ASP A 38 1.40 21.61 -7.76
C ASP A 38 1.49 20.45 -8.76
N LEU A 39 2.63 19.77 -8.86
CA LEU A 39 2.86 18.73 -9.84
C LEU A 39 2.77 17.34 -9.23
N LYS A 40 2.12 16.43 -9.96
CA LYS A 40 2.07 14.99 -9.68
C LYS A 40 2.66 14.25 -10.86
N LEU A 41 3.66 13.42 -10.61
CA LEU A 41 4.16 12.44 -11.57
C LEU A 41 3.67 11.06 -11.16
N ILE A 42 3.12 10.32 -12.11
CA ILE A 42 2.78 8.89 -11.99
C ILE A 42 3.57 8.14 -13.05
N VAL A 43 4.28 7.09 -12.68
CA VAL A 43 4.95 6.16 -13.59
C VAL A 43 4.40 4.75 -13.38
N GLY A 44 4.44 3.92 -14.41
CA GLY A 44 3.83 2.59 -14.41
C GLY A 44 2.31 2.66 -14.57
N ASP A 45 1.65 1.59 -14.16
CA ASP A 45 0.20 1.44 -14.32
C ASP A 45 -0.49 1.49 -12.95
N GLN A 46 -1.36 2.47 -12.74
CA GLN A 46 -2.10 2.62 -11.48
C GLN A 46 -3.49 1.99 -11.63
N PRO A 47 -3.77 0.87 -10.94
CA PRO A 47 -5.10 0.29 -10.94
C PRO A 47 -6.05 1.12 -10.07
N MET A 48 -7.36 0.95 -10.29
CA MET A 48 -8.42 1.66 -9.57
C MET A 48 -8.36 3.19 -9.71
N TYR A 49 -7.89 3.66 -10.87
CA TYR A 49 -7.86 5.09 -11.19
C TYR A 49 -9.25 5.57 -11.61
N TYR A 50 -10.12 5.81 -10.63
CA TYR A 50 -11.51 6.16 -10.86
C TYR A 50 -11.93 7.36 -10.01
N THR A 51 -12.56 8.34 -10.65
CA THR A 51 -13.25 9.42 -9.96
C THR A 51 -14.72 9.03 -9.83
N PRO A 52 -15.19 8.66 -8.63
CA PRO A 52 -16.60 8.32 -8.45
C PRO A 52 -17.49 9.53 -8.78
N PRO A 53 -18.62 9.33 -9.48
CA PRO A 53 -19.64 10.36 -9.60
C PRO A 53 -20.14 10.72 -8.20
N LYS A 54 -20.69 11.92 -8.04
CA LYS A 54 -21.21 12.40 -6.76
C LYS A 54 -22.56 11.73 -6.47
N VAL A 55 -22.54 10.49 -6.01
CA VAL A 55 -23.74 9.67 -5.76
C VAL A 55 -24.07 9.46 -4.27
N PHE A 56 -23.31 10.05 -3.35
CA PHE A 56 -23.61 9.97 -1.91
C PHE A 56 -24.80 10.87 -1.53
N PRO A 57 -25.86 10.41 -0.83
CA PRO A 57 -26.13 9.05 -0.31
C PRO A 57 -27.28 8.30 -1.02
N THR A 58 -27.69 8.65 -2.24
CA THR A 58 -29.04 8.32 -2.76
C THR A 58 -29.13 7.31 -3.90
N GLU A 59 -28.04 6.81 -4.47
CA GLU A 59 -28.13 5.91 -5.64
C GLU A 59 -27.20 4.69 -5.58
N ASP A 60 -27.65 3.62 -6.24
CA ASP A 60 -26.86 2.41 -6.50
C ASP A 60 -25.56 2.80 -7.20
N TYR A 61 -24.43 2.47 -6.57
CA TYR A 61 -23.11 2.74 -7.12
C TYR A 61 -22.78 1.67 -8.16
N PRO A 62 -22.73 1.97 -9.47
CA PRO A 62 -22.26 1.00 -10.44
C PRO A 62 -20.80 0.70 -10.14
N TYR A 63 -20.51 -0.52 -9.71
CA TYR A 63 -19.17 -0.93 -9.35
C TYR A 63 -18.27 -0.90 -10.60
N VAL A 64 -17.27 -0.02 -10.64
CA VAL A 64 -16.36 0.08 -11.78
C VAL A 64 -14.97 -0.44 -11.42
N TRP A 65 -14.69 -1.70 -11.79
CA TRP A 65 -13.39 -2.35 -11.55
C TRP A 65 -12.33 -2.04 -12.60
N ASN A 66 -12.68 -1.40 -13.73
CA ASN A 66 -11.85 -1.45 -14.94
C ASN A 66 -11.23 -0.11 -15.36
N HIS A 67 -10.88 0.75 -14.40
CA HIS A 67 -10.11 1.95 -14.70
C HIS A 67 -8.67 1.79 -14.21
N THR A 68 -7.77 1.55 -15.16
CA THR A 68 -6.33 1.55 -14.94
C THR A 68 -5.75 2.73 -15.68
N LEU A 69 -5.05 3.62 -14.97
CA LEU A 69 -4.30 4.69 -15.61
C LEU A 69 -2.96 4.11 -16.08
N GLN A 70 -2.80 4.04 -17.40
CA GLN A 70 -1.60 3.52 -18.04
C GLN A 70 -0.64 4.66 -18.38
N CYS A 71 0.26 4.99 -17.47
CA CYS A 71 1.28 6.01 -17.69
C CYS A 71 2.56 5.45 -18.30
N GLY A 72 2.76 4.13 -18.23
CA GLY A 72 3.94 3.46 -18.72
C GLY A 72 5.24 4.00 -18.09
N ARG A 73 6.37 3.74 -18.74
CA ARG A 73 7.69 4.15 -18.22
C ARG A 73 7.96 5.64 -18.33
N THR A 74 7.38 6.31 -19.33
CA THR A 74 7.50 7.75 -19.53
C THR A 74 6.80 8.55 -18.44
N GLY A 75 5.71 8.00 -17.89
CA GLY A 75 4.91 8.61 -16.86
C GLY A 75 3.85 9.60 -17.40
N CYS A 76 2.86 9.88 -16.55
CA CYS A 76 1.92 10.98 -16.72
C CYS A 76 2.28 12.10 -15.74
N LEU A 77 2.23 13.33 -16.21
CA LEU A 77 2.47 14.52 -15.40
C LEU A 77 1.19 15.32 -15.30
N PHE A 78 0.76 15.67 -14.10
CA PHE A 78 -0.44 16.46 -13.87
C PHE A 78 -0.11 17.69 -13.04
N ASN A 79 -0.82 18.79 -13.29
CA ASN A 79 -0.86 19.92 -12.38
C ASN A 79 -2.11 19.79 -11.51
N VAL A 80 -1.99 19.26 -10.30
CA VAL A 80 -3.13 18.94 -9.43
C VAL A 80 -3.84 20.17 -8.88
N SER A 81 -3.17 21.33 -8.85
CA SER A 81 -3.78 22.59 -8.43
C SER A 81 -4.66 23.19 -9.52
N ALA A 82 -4.26 23.04 -10.79
CA ALA A 82 -5.04 23.51 -11.93
C ALA A 82 -6.06 22.47 -12.44
N ASP A 83 -5.73 21.19 -12.32
CA ASP A 83 -6.53 20.05 -12.74
C ASP A 83 -6.52 18.97 -11.64
N PRO A 84 -7.34 19.13 -10.59
CA PRO A 84 -7.43 18.15 -9.50
C PRO A 84 -8.05 16.82 -9.93
N SER A 85 -8.69 16.77 -11.11
CA SER A 85 -9.22 15.53 -11.69
C SER A 85 -8.21 14.80 -12.58
N GLU A 86 -7.01 15.39 -12.78
CA GLU A 86 -5.90 14.76 -13.49
C GLU A 86 -6.29 14.27 -14.90
N HIS A 87 -7.15 15.03 -15.58
CA HIS A 87 -7.59 14.74 -16.94
C HIS A 87 -6.57 15.16 -18.02
N HIS A 88 -5.71 16.13 -17.70
CA HIS A 88 -4.75 16.71 -18.64
C HIS A 88 -3.32 16.28 -18.34
N ASN A 89 -2.84 15.27 -19.07
CA ASN A 89 -1.44 14.84 -18.99
C ASN A 89 -0.52 15.84 -19.70
N LEU A 90 0.36 16.48 -18.93
CA LEU A 90 1.34 17.47 -19.35
C LEU A 90 2.68 16.86 -19.82
N ALA A 91 2.83 15.53 -19.82
CA ALA A 91 4.10 14.87 -20.12
C ALA A 91 4.65 15.23 -21.51
N SER A 92 3.80 15.32 -22.53
CA SER A 92 4.21 15.66 -23.90
C SER A 92 4.42 17.16 -24.11
N THR A 93 3.66 18.01 -23.41
CA THR A 93 3.68 19.47 -23.57
C THR A 93 4.69 20.16 -22.66
N SER A 94 5.22 19.47 -21.66
CA SER A 94 6.14 20.04 -20.66
C SER A 94 7.28 19.08 -20.30
N PRO A 95 8.13 18.68 -21.26
CA PRO A 95 9.19 17.70 -21.04
C PRO A 95 10.24 18.15 -20.01
N GLY A 96 10.47 19.46 -19.87
CA GLY A 96 11.36 19.99 -18.84
C GLY A 96 10.86 19.72 -17.41
N LEU A 97 9.55 19.90 -17.19
CA LEU A 97 8.92 19.59 -15.89
C LEU A 97 8.87 18.08 -15.64
N LEU A 98 8.59 17.30 -16.69
CA LEU A 98 8.61 15.84 -16.62
C LEU A 98 9.99 15.33 -16.17
N ASN A 99 11.06 15.78 -16.81
CA ASN A 99 12.43 15.40 -16.47
C ASN A 99 12.81 15.81 -15.04
N MET A 100 12.40 17.01 -14.61
CA MET A 100 12.62 17.48 -13.24
C MET A 100 11.92 16.59 -12.22
N MET A 101 10.67 16.20 -12.48
CA MET A 101 9.91 15.31 -11.60
C MET A 101 10.49 13.88 -11.56
N HIS A 102 10.96 13.35 -12.69
CA HIS A 102 11.68 12.07 -12.74
C HIS A 102 12.97 12.12 -11.93
N GLY A 103 13.75 13.20 -12.06
CA GLY A 103 14.96 13.39 -11.25
C GLY A 103 14.67 13.38 -9.75
N ARG A 104 13.57 14.00 -9.33
CA ARG A 104 13.11 13.97 -7.93
C ARG A 104 12.64 12.59 -7.49
N LEU A 105 11.88 11.89 -8.32
CA LEU A 105 11.46 10.53 -8.04
C LEU A 105 12.67 9.62 -7.82
N SER A 106 13.62 9.64 -8.75
CA SER A 106 14.86 8.86 -8.67
C SER A 106 15.70 9.19 -7.42
N ALA A 107 15.73 10.45 -6.98
CA ALA A 107 16.42 10.84 -5.75
C ALA A 107 15.68 10.41 -4.48
N ALA A 108 14.35 10.29 -4.53
CA ALA A 108 13.52 9.87 -3.40
C ALA A 108 13.50 8.34 -3.22
N LEU A 109 13.57 7.58 -4.31
CA LEU A 109 13.47 6.11 -4.30
C LEU A 109 14.43 5.41 -3.32
N PRO A 110 15.73 5.76 -3.22
CA PRO A 110 16.65 5.12 -2.28
C PRO A 110 16.30 5.33 -0.80
N ASN A 111 15.55 6.40 -0.48
CA ASN A 111 15.15 6.74 0.88
C ASN A 111 13.73 6.27 1.21
N LYS A 112 13.09 5.54 0.28
CA LYS A 112 11.76 4.99 0.50
C LYS A 112 11.83 3.94 1.59
N TYR A 113 10.91 4.01 2.54
CA TYR A 113 10.63 2.88 3.41
C TYR A 113 10.03 1.76 2.56
N GLU A 114 10.82 0.72 2.32
CA GLU A 114 10.30 -0.52 1.78
C GLU A 114 9.63 -1.27 2.93
N HIS A 115 8.32 -1.47 2.81
CA HIS A 115 7.65 -2.38 3.72
C HIS A 115 8.17 -3.77 3.37
N ASP A 116 9.14 -4.24 4.15
CA ASP A 116 9.48 -5.65 4.19
C ASP A 116 8.27 -6.36 4.82
N PRO A 117 7.47 -7.13 4.04
CA PRO A 117 6.36 -7.87 4.61
C PRO A 117 6.85 -9.00 5.54
N GLY A 118 8.17 -9.16 5.67
CA GLY A 118 8.83 -10.26 6.33
C GLY A 118 8.77 -11.53 5.49
N ASP A 119 9.46 -12.57 5.95
CA ASP A 119 9.25 -13.91 5.44
C ASP A 119 7.77 -14.27 5.60
N LYS A 120 7.12 -14.61 4.49
CA LYS A 120 5.77 -15.19 4.48
C LYS A 120 5.83 -16.60 5.06
N LYS A 121 6.06 -16.72 6.36
CA LYS A 121 6.00 -17.99 7.09
C LYS A 121 4.53 -18.33 7.30
N MET A 122 3.86 -18.75 6.22
CA MET A 122 2.46 -19.15 6.22
C MET A 122 2.19 -20.18 7.32
N LEU A 123 3.13 -21.09 7.57
CA LEU A 123 3.06 -22.03 8.68
C LEU A 123 3.04 -21.33 10.05
N ALA A 124 3.91 -20.35 10.29
CA ALA A 124 3.90 -19.58 11.55
C ALA A 124 2.59 -18.79 11.72
N PHE A 125 2.02 -18.27 10.64
CA PHE A 125 0.70 -17.64 10.64
C PHE A 125 -0.41 -18.63 11.02
N ILE A 126 -0.44 -19.81 10.38
CA ILE A 126 -1.41 -20.88 10.67
C ILE A 126 -1.27 -21.37 12.12
N PHE A 127 -0.04 -21.58 12.60
CA PHE A 127 0.21 -21.99 13.98
C PHE A 127 -0.21 -20.92 14.98
N THR A 128 0.03 -19.63 14.69
CA THR A 128 -0.42 -18.52 15.54
C THR A 128 -1.94 -18.45 15.60
N LEU A 129 -2.62 -18.63 14.46
CA LEU A 129 -4.08 -18.71 14.41
C LEU A 129 -4.61 -19.87 15.27
N ARG A 130 -4.04 -21.08 15.13
CA ARG A 130 -4.44 -22.24 15.93
C ARG A 130 -4.20 -22.00 17.42
N LYS A 131 -2.99 -21.57 17.79
CA LYS A 131 -2.60 -21.30 19.19
C LYS A 131 -3.52 -20.28 19.85
N ASN A 132 -3.86 -19.22 19.12
CA ASN A 132 -4.68 -18.13 19.64
C ASN A 132 -6.16 -18.27 19.27
N LYS A 133 -6.64 -19.47 18.92
CA LYS A 133 -8.06 -19.76 18.63
C LYS A 133 -8.69 -18.80 17.61
N GLY A 134 -7.94 -18.42 16.58
CA GLY A 134 -8.37 -17.56 15.49
C GLY A 134 -8.05 -16.07 15.65
N PHE A 135 -7.44 -15.65 16.75
CA PHE A 135 -7.11 -14.24 16.98
C PHE A 135 -5.67 -13.89 16.54
N ILE A 136 -5.52 -12.81 15.77
CA ILE A 136 -4.23 -12.24 15.37
C ILE A 136 -4.21 -10.77 15.79
N GLY A 137 -3.17 -10.39 16.54
CA GLY A 137 -2.96 -9.00 16.93
C GLY A 137 -1.77 -8.87 17.87
N PRO A 138 -1.35 -7.64 18.21
CA PRO A 138 -0.45 -7.42 19.32
C PRO A 138 -1.13 -7.93 20.58
N PHE A 139 -0.64 -9.03 21.12
CA PHE A 139 -0.96 -9.43 22.48
C PHE A 139 -0.16 -8.51 23.36
N HIS A 140 -0.80 -7.49 23.95
CA HIS A 140 -0.17 -6.84 25.08
C HIS A 140 0.14 -7.94 26.09
N ASN A 141 1.36 -7.93 26.63
CA ASN A 141 1.75 -8.76 27.76
C ASN A 141 0.92 -8.47 29.01
N ASP A 142 -0.09 -7.60 28.91
CA ASP A 142 -1.19 -7.59 29.84
C ASP A 142 -1.70 -9.02 29.91
N ALA A 143 -1.68 -9.55 31.12
CA ALA A 143 -2.61 -10.58 31.53
C ALA A 143 -4.02 -10.03 31.33
N ALA A 144 -4.47 -9.93 30.08
CA ALA A 144 -5.84 -10.14 29.70
C ALA A 144 -6.13 -11.50 30.33
N GLN A 145 -6.66 -11.43 31.55
CA GLN A 145 -7.23 -12.54 32.28
C GLN A 145 -7.95 -13.32 31.21
N GLY A 146 -7.39 -14.50 30.89
CA GLY A 146 -7.96 -15.33 29.85
C GLY A 146 -9.44 -15.36 30.16
N VAL A 147 -10.25 -14.89 29.22
CA VAL A 147 -11.66 -15.18 29.28
C VAL A 147 -11.66 -16.69 29.20
N ASP A 148 -11.74 -17.33 30.36
CA ASP A 148 -11.75 -18.77 30.50
C ASP A 148 -13.01 -19.22 29.81
N MET A 149 -12.89 -19.55 28.52
CA MET A 149 -14.00 -20.08 27.73
C MET A 149 -14.33 -21.51 28.15
N GLY A 150 -13.83 -22.00 29.29
CA GLY A 150 -14.15 -23.31 29.86
C GLY A 150 -13.63 -24.49 29.03
N VAL A 151 -12.82 -24.23 27.99
CA VAL A 151 -12.26 -25.28 27.14
C VAL A 151 -10.93 -25.73 27.75
N LYS A 152 -11.02 -26.67 28.70
CA LYS A 152 -9.87 -27.49 29.12
C LYS A 152 -9.56 -28.49 28.01
N GLU A 153 -8.75 -28.07 27.05
CA GLU A 153 -8.18 -28.98 26.07
C GLU A 153 -6.68 -28.74 26.07
N GLU A 154 -5.94 -29.67 26.69
CA GLU A 154 -4.50 -29.76 26.51
C GLU A 154 -4.28 -30.00 25.01
N ALA A 155 -3.75 -29.02 24.30
CA ALA A 155 -3.33 -29.18 22.93
C ALA A 155 -2.15 -30.16 22.88
N VAL A 156 -2.47 -31.45 22.87
CA VAL A 156 -1.54 -32.51 22.50
C VAL A 156 -1.33 -32.36 21.00
N LEU A 157 -0.20 -31.75 20.61
CA LEU A 157 0.27 -31.83 19.22
C LEU A 157 0.38 -33.32 18.89
N ASP A 158 -0.31 -33.77 17.85
CA ASP A 158 -0.14 -35.13 17.38
C ASP A 158 1.27 -35.34 16.83
N GLU A 159 1.70 -36.59 16.72
CA GLU A 159 3.04 -36.94 16.25
C GLU A 159 3.29 -36.47 14.79
N ASP A 160 2.24 -36.31 13.99
CA ASP A 160 2.34 -35.84 12.61
C ASP A 160 2.65 -34.34 12.56
N GLU A 161 2.05 -33.54 13.45
CA GLU A 161 2.33 -32.11 13.61
C GLU A 161 3.74 -31.86 14.14
N LYS A 162 4.22 -32.70 15.07
CA LYS A 162 5.62 -32.67 15.52
C LYS A 162 6.60 -33.01 14.39
N ALA A 163 6.27 -34.02 13.59
CA ALA A 163 7.09 -34.40 12.43
C ALA A 163 7.09 -33.33 11.33
N LEU A 164 5.98 -32.62 11.13
CA LEU A 164 5.86 -31.49 10.21
C LEU A 164 6.71 -30.29 10.66
N MET A 165 6.71 -29.99 11.96
CA MET A 165 7.55 -28.93 12.55
C MET A 165 9.05 -29.25 12.42
N ALA A 166 9.45 -30.48 12.75
CA ALA A 166 10.85 -30.91 12.62
C ALA A 166 11.34 -30.88 11.16
N LYS A 167 10.48 -31.21 10.20
CA LYS A 167 10.79 -31.06 8.77
C LYS A 167 10.87 -29.60 8.33
N ALA A 168 10.07 -28.71 8.90
CA ALA A 168 10.09 -27.29 8.58
C ALA A 168 11.34 -26.58 9.14
N GLU A 169 11.91 -27.05 10.25
CA GLU A 169 13.18 -26.55 10.80
C GLU A 169 14.42 -26.98 9.99
N LEU A 170 14.36 -28.12 9.30
CA LEU A 170 15.44 -28.64 8.44
C LEU A 170 15.61 -27.93 7.10
N PHE A 171 14.72 -26.98 6.76
CA PHE A 171 14.74 -26.21 5.52
C PHE A 171 15.22 -24.76 5.69
N TRP A 172 15.77 -24.42 6.86
CA TRP A 172 16.51 -23.19 7.15
C TRP A 172 17.99 -23.49 7.34
#